data_AF-A0A351GRR6-F1
#
_entry.id   AF-A0A351GRR6-F1
#
_cell.length_a   1.000
_cell.length_b   1.000
_cell.length_c   1.000
_cell.angle_alpha   90.00
_cell.angle_beta   90.00
_cell.angle_gamma   90.00
#
_symmetry.space_group_name_H-M   'P 1'
#
loop_
_entity.id
_entity.type
_entity.pdbx_description
1 polymer ?
#
loop_
_entity_poly.entity_id
_entity_poly.type
_entity_poly.pdbx_seq_one_letter_code
_entity_poly.pdbx_strand_id
1 'polypeptide(L)'
;AFAPFVCHEIQPGADVQSDDALNAFIKDHVESAYHPCGTCKMGDATDPMAVVDPECRVIGVSGLRVADSSIFPQITNGNLNGPSIMVGEKASDHILGRPPLPASNQEPWIHPNWESYQR
;
A
#
# COMPACT_ATOMS: atom_id res chain seq x y z
N ALA A 1 -17.81 -1.03 25.08
CA ALA A 1 -16.79 -0.01 25.43
C ALA A 1 -17.13 1.37 24.86
N PHE A 2 -17.50 1.51 23.58
CA PHE A 2 -17.67 2.82 22.94
C PHE A 2 -19.01 3.53 23.16
N ALA A 3 -20.05 2.84 23.66
CA ALA A 3 -21.39 3.41 23.84
C ALA A 3 -21.45 4.77 24.57
N PRO A 4 -20.63 5.05 25.60
CA PRO A 4 -20.63 6.36 26.26
C PRO A 4 -20.11 7.52 25.41
N PHE A 5 -19.42 7.24 24.29
CA PHE A 5 -18.78 8.24 23.43
C PHE A 5 -19.53 8.47 22.11
N VAL A 6 -20.60 7.71 21.86
CA VAL A 6 -21.41 7.81 20.63
C VAL A 6 -22.70 8.55 20.94
N CYS A 7 -22.94 9.68 20.28
CA CYS A 7 -24.22 10.39 20.38
C CYS A 7 -25.26 9.77 19.43
N HIS A 8 -24.99 9.81 18.12
CA HIS A 8 -25.77 9.18 17.07
C HIS A 8 -24.89 9.02 15.81
N GLU A 9 -25.35 8.22 14.86
CA GLU A 9 -24.72 8.09 13.54
C GLU A 9 -24.98 9.34 12.70
N ILE A 10 -23.93 9.93 12.12
CA ILE A 10 -24.03 11.16 11.30
C ILE A 10 -24.37 10.82 9.85
N GLN A 11 -23.70 9.82 9.27
CA GLN A 11 -23.88 9.31 7.91
C GLN A 11 -23.50 7.82 7.90
N PRO A 12 -24.14 6.97 7.05
CA PRO A 12 -25.22 7.27 6.09
C PRO A 12 -26.60 7.56 6.73
N GLY A 13 -26.78 7.28 8.02
CA GLY A 13 -28.02 7.42 8.76
C GLY A 13 -28.66 6.05 9.05
N ALA A 14 -29.31 5.94 10.21
CA ALA A 14 -29.81 4.68 10.76
C ALA A 14 -30.83 3.93 9.87
N ASP A 15 -31.48 4.62 8.93
CA ASP A 15 -32.46 4.03 8.01
C ASP A 15 -31.81 3.30 6.82
N VAL A 16 -30.51 3.49 6.59
CA VAL A 16 -29.77 2.87 5.48
C VAL A 16 -29.21 1.52 5.95
N GLN A 17 -29.95 0.44 5.69
CA GLN A 17 -29.63 -0.88 6.25
C GLN A 17 -29.43 -2.00 5.22
N SER A 18 -29.93 -1.84 3.99
CA SER A 18 -29.73 -2.85 2.94
C SER A 18 -28.40 -2.64 2.22
N ASP A 19 -27.79 -3.73 1.73
CA ASP A 19 -26.57 -3.67 0.93
C ASP A 19 -26.71 -2.72 -0.27
N ASP A 20 -27.87 -2.73 -0.95
CA ASP A 20 -28.13 -1.81 -2.06
C ASP A 20 -28.12 -0.34 -1.64
N ALA A 21 -28.72 -0.02 -0.50
CA ALA A 21 -28.76 1.34 0.02
C ALA A 21 -27.37 1.81 0.50
N LEU A 22 -26.61 0.92 1.16
CA LEU A 22 -25.23 1.17 1.56
C LEU A 22 -24.33 1.36 0.33
N ASN A 23 -24.47 0.51 -0.69
CA ASN A 23 -23.72 0.62 -1.94
C ASN A 23 -24.03 1.92 -2.69
N ALA A 24 -25.30 2.37 -2.70
CA ALA A 24 -25.67 3.65 -3.29
C ALA A 24 -25.00 4.81 -2.55
N PHE A 25 -25.06 4.82 -1.22
CA PHE A 25 -24.39 5.83 -0.41
C PHE A 25 -22.88 5.87 -0.66
N ILE A 26 -22.22 4.71 -0.67
CA ILE A 26 -20.77 4.60 -0.93
C ILE A 26 -20.45 5.18 -2.32
N LYS A 27 -21.22 4.85 -3.36
CA LYS A 27 -20.95 5.38 -4.71
C LYS A 27 -20.97 6.91 -4.77
N ASP A 28 -21.88 7.55 -4.03
CA ASP A 28 -22.03 9.00 -4.02
C ASP A 28 -20.99 9.73 -3.15
N HIS A 29 -20.40 9.03 -2.17
CA HIS A 29 -19.55 9.65 -1.14
C HIS A 29 -18.13 9.06 -1.05
N VAL A 30 -17.79 8.07 -1.87
CA VAL A 30 -16.47 7.43 -1.83
C VAL A 30 -15.38 8.45 -2.16
N GLU A 31 -14.37 8.51 -1.29
CA GLU A 31 -13.17 9.32 -1.48
C GLU A 31 -11.94 8.42 -1.50
N SER A 32 -10.88 8.89 -2.15
CA SER A 32 -9.58 8.25 -2.06
C SER A 32 -8.89 8.61 -0.75
N ALA A 33 -8.16 7.66 -0.17
CA ALA A 33 -7.16 7.94 0.86
C ALA A 33 -5.86 8.56 0.27
N TYR A 34 -5.89 9.01 -0.98
CA TYR A 34 -4.77 9.63 -1.70
C TYR A 34 -3.54 8.73 -1.84
N HIS A 35 -3.77 7.45 -2.14
CA HIS A 35 -2.73 6.43 -2.31
C HIS A 35 -2.65 5.84 -3.74
N PRO A 36 -2.52 6.64 -4.82
CA PRO A 36 -2.31 6.10 -6.16
C PRO A 36 -0.93 5.44 -6.30
N CYS A 37 -0.87 4.26 -6.91
CA CYS A 37 0.36 3.50 -7.15
C CYS A 37 0.20 2.50 -8.31
N GLY A 38 1.30 1.85 -8.70
CA GLY A 38 1.28 0.68 -9.60
C GLY A 38 1.17 0.95 -11.11
N THR A 39 1.21 2.21 -11.55
CA THR A 39 1.13 2.58 -12.97
C THR A 39 2.38 2.21 -13.79
N CYS A 40 3.52 2.02 -13.13
CA CYS A 40 4.79 1.57 -13.71
C CYS A 40 5.24 0.27 -13.05
N LYS A 41 4.31 -0.67 -12.84
CA LYS A 41 4.48 -1.92 -12.09
C LYS A 41 5.87 -2.57 -12.32
N MET A 42 6.54 -2.88 -11.22
CA MET A 42 7.72 -3.75 -11.19
C MET A 42 7.32 -5.21 -11.43
N GLY A 43 8.12 -5.94 -12.20
CA GLY A 43 7.92 -7.37 -12.43
C GLY A 43 9.13 -8.04 -13.06
N ASP A 44 8.97 -9.32 -13.39
CA ASP A 44 9.96 -10.05 -14.18
C ASP A 44 10.09 -9.41 -15.58
N ALA A 45 11.28 -9.43 -16.18
CA ALA A 45 11.50 -8.86 -17.51
C ALA A 45 10.68 -9.55 -18.62
N THR A 46 10.16 -10.75 -18.36
CA THR A 46 9.26 -11.50 -19.25
C THR A 46 7.78 -11.27 -18.96
N ASP A 47 7.42 -10.55 -17.88
CA ASP A 47 6.03 -10.16 -17.61
C ASP A 47 5.61 -9.06 -18.60
N PRO A 48 4.66 -9.31 -19.52
CA PRO A 48 4.26 -8.34 -20.53
C PRO A 48 3.57 -7.10 -19.93
N MET A 49 3.17 -7.13 -18.66
CA MET A 49 2.57 -6.01 -17.95
C MET A 49 3.58 -5.24 -17.08
N ALA A 50 4.82 -5.70 -16.96
CA ALA A 50 5.85 -5.01 -16.20
C ALA A 50 6.44 -3.84 -16.98
N VAL A 51 6.67 -2.72 -16.29
CA VAL A 51 7.31 -1.53 -16.84
C VAL A 51 8.76 -1.42 -16.38
N VAL A 52 9.03 -1.83 -15.14
CA VAL A 52 10.39 -1.88 -14.59
C VAL A 52 10.75 -3.28 -14.10
N ASP A 53 12.04 -3.60 -14.15
CA ASP A 53 12.59 -4.84 -13.61
C ASP A 53 12.81 -4.75 -12.07
N PRO A 54 13.23 -5.84 -11.40
CA PRO A 54 13.48 -5.83 -9.95
C PRO A 54 14.58 -4.88 -9.47
N GLU A 55 15.37 -4.30 -10.38
CA GLU A 55 16.36 -3.27 -10.07
C GLU A 55 15.85 -1.86 -10.42
N CYS A 56 14.54 -1.70 -10.63
CA CYS A 56 13.88 -0.44 -10.97
C CYS A 56 14.26 0.10 -12.36
N ARG A 57 14.89 -0.70 -13.24
CA ARG A 57 15.27 -0.28 -14.59
C ARG A 57 14.07 -0.38 -15.52
N VAL A 58 13.87 0.64 -16.35
CA VAL A 58 12.80 0.61 -17.36
C VAL A 58 13.13 -0.46 -18.40
N ILE A 59 12.22 -1.41 -18.59
CA ILE A 59 12.41 -2.52 -19.51
C ILE A 59 12.48 -1.96 -20.95
N GLY A 60 13.52 -2.33 -21.69
CA GLY A 60 13.74 -1.88 -23.06
C GLY A 60 14.39 -0.49 -23.21
N VAL A 61 14.72 0.21 -22.11
CA VAL A 61 15.38 1.53 -22.16
C VAL A 61 16.65 1.52 -21.32
N SER A 62 17.78 1.88 -21.93
CA SER A 62 19.06 1.99 -21.22
C SER A 62 19.17 3.28 -20.42
N GLY A 63 19.69 3.20 -19.19
CA GLY A 63 20.03 4.38 -18.39
C GLY A 63 18.85 5.10 -17.73
N LEU A 64 17.65 4.49 -17.72
CA LEU A 64 16.45 5.04 -17.09
C LEU A 64 15.93 4.12 -15.99
N ARG A 65 15.53 4.72 -14.86
CA ARG A 65 14.90 4.03 -13.72
C ARG A 65 13.68 4.81 -13.23
N VAL A 66 12.75 4.11 -12.57
CA VAL A 66 11.61 4.72 -11.86
C VAL A 66 11.70 4.31 -10.38
N ALA A 67 11.62 5.27 -9.46
CA ALA A 67 11.83 5.04 -8.03
C ALA A 67 10.79 5.80 -7.19
N ASP A 68 9.53 5.42 -7.33
CA ASP A 68 8.39 5.96 -6.58
C ASP A 68 7.29 4.89 -6.41
N SER A 69 6.12 5.26 -5.89
CA SER A 69 5.00 4.32 -5.69
C SER A 69 4.42 3.75 -6.99
N SER A 70 4.70 4.33 -8.16
CA SER A 70 4.22 3.79 -9.43
C SER A 70 4.75 2.38 -9.70
N ILE A 71 5.89 2.00 -9.11
CA ILE A 71 6.49 0.68 -9.35
C ILE A 71 5.90 -0.44 -8.49
N PHE A 72 5.01 -0.12 -7.54
CA PHE A 72 4.42 -1.14 -6.67
C PHE A 72 3.60 -2.15 -7.48
N PRO A 73 3.94 -3.45 -7.45
CA PRO A 73 3.13 -4.46 -8.13
C PRO A 73 1.76 -4.65 -7.50
N GLN A 74 1.63 -4.32 -6.22
CA GLN A 74 0.39 -4.32 -5.45
C GLN A 74 0.48 -3.24 -4.35
N ILE A 75 -0.64 -2.57 -4.07
CA ILE A 75 -0.72 -1.59 -2.99
C ILE A 75 -0.46 -2.25 -1.63
N THR A 76 0.29 -1.58 -0.75
CA THR A 76 0.55 -2.06 0.60
C THR A 76 -0.66 -1.86 1.52
N ASN A 77 -0.77 -2.65 2.58
CA ASN A 77 -1.87 -2.51 3.56
C ASN A 77 -1.83 -1.19 4.37
N GLY A 78 -0.66 -0.54 4.46
CA GLY A 78 -0.48 0.74 5.15
C GLY A 78 -0.39 1.93 4.19
N ASN A 79 -0.27 3.13 4.74
CA ASN A 79 -0.08 4.37 3.98
C ASN A 79 1.20 4.33 3.12
N LEU A 80 1.12 4.82 1.89
CA LEU A 80 2.20 4.64 0.90
C LEU A 80 3.45 5.48 1.15
N ASN A 81 3.42 6.49 2.02
CA ASN A 81 4.57 7.35 2.26
C ASN A 81 5.82 6.54 2.68
N GLY A 82 5.67 5.68 3.70
CA GLY A 82 6.78 4.85 4.20
C GLY A 82 7.35 3.91 3.13
N PRO A 83 6.54 3.07 2.48
CA PRO A 83 6.99 2.23 1.38
C PRO A 83 7.62 3.00 0.21
N SER A 84 7.14 4.20 -0.12
CA SER A 84 7.70 5.01 -1.21
C SER A 84 9.08 5.54 -0.89
N ILE A 85 9.29 6.00 0.35
CA ILE A 85 10.62 6.39 0.85
C ILE A 85 11.56 5.18 0.79
N MET A 86 11.10 4.01 1.23
CA MET A 86 11.90 2.77 1.18
C MET A 86 12.32 2.40 -0.26
N VAL A 87 11.42 2.56 -1.24
CA VAL A 87 11.77 2.39 -2.66
C VAL A 87 12.87 3.35 -3.10
N GLY A 88 12.80 4.62 -2.71
CA GLY A 88 13.86 5.59 -3.01
C GLY A 88 15.22 5.18 -2.44
N GLU A 89 15.26 4.78 -1.17
CA GLU A 89 16.47 4.27 -0.51
C GLU A 89 17.00 3.01 -1.22
N LYS A 90 16.13 2.06 -1.55
CA LYS A 90 16.50 0.83 -2.23
C LYS A 90 17.04 1.07 -3.64
N ALA A 91 16.40 1.97 -4.39
CA ALA A 91 16.85 2.35 -5.72
C ALA A 91 18.22 3.04 -5.68
N SER A 92 18.48 3.87 -4.66
CA SER A 92 19.80 4.48 -4.42
C SER A 92 20.89 3.42 -4.27
N ASP A 93 20.66 2.36 -3.48
CA ASP A 93 21.60 1.25 -3.36
C ASP A 93 21.86 0.56 -4.70
N HIS A 94 20.81 0.31 -5.51
CA HIS A 94 20.97 -0.28 -6.84
C HIS A 94 21.73 0.62 -7.82
N ILE A 95 21.60 1.94 -7.70
CA ILE A 95 22.33 2.91 -8.52
C ILE A 95 23.80 2.97 -8.10
N LEU A 96 24.08 2.90 -6.81
CA LEU A 96 25.44 2.97 -6.24
C LEU A 96 26.15 1.61 -6.19
N GLY A 97 25.48 0.52 -6.58
CA GLY A 97 26.03 -0.84 -6.52
C GLY A 97 26.25 -1.34 -5.09
N ARG A 98 25.46 -0.86 -4.13
CA ARG A 98 25.56 -1.24 -2.72
C ARG A 98 24.77 -2.52 -2.44
N PRO A 99 25.34 -3.49 -1.72
CA PRO A 99 24.58 -4.66 -1.31
C PRO A 99 23.52 -4.27 -0.26
N PRO A 100 22.35 -4.94 -0.26
CA PRO A 100 21.35 -4.73 0.78
C PRO A 100 21.92 -5.00 2.17
N LEU A 101 21.39 -4.31 3.19
CA LEU A 101 21.66 -4.66 4.57
C LEU A 101 21.20 -6.11 4.87
N PRO A 102 21.86 -6.79 5.83
CA PRO A 102 21.36 -8.06 6.35
C PRO A 102 19.92 -7.94 6.84
N ALA A 103 19.17 -9.05 6.77
CA ALA A 103 17.82 -9.10 7.31
C ALA A 103 17.82 -8.75 8.82
N SER A 104 16.80 -8.01 9.25
CA SER A 104 16.60 -7.76 10.67
C SER A 104 16.28 -9.06 11.40
N ASN A 105 16.92 -9.30 12.54
CA ASN A 105 16.63 -10.42 13.44
C ASN A 105 15.60 -10.04 14.52
N GLN A 106 14.92 -8.91 14.37
CA GLN A 106 13.87 -8.48 15.30
C GLN A 106 12.57 -9.22 14.98
N GLU A 107 12.00 -9.88 15.99
CA GLU A 107 10.69 -10.51 15.89
C GLU A 107 9.61 -9.54 16.37
N PRO A 108 8.49 -9.40 15.64
CA PRO A 108 7.36 -8.63 16.14
C PRO A 108 6.80 -9.30 17.39
N TRP A 109 6.53 -8.51 18.43
CA TRP A 109 5.80 -9.04 19.58
C TRP A 109 4.36 -9.36 19.16
N ILE A 110 3.95 -10.61 19.37
CA ILE A 110 2.59 -11.07 19.14
C ILE A 110 1.89 -11.16 20.49
N HIS A 111 0.74 -10.48 20.63
CA HIS A 111 -0.06 -10.58 21.85
C HIS A 111 -0.49 -12.05 22.06
N PRO A 112 -0.30 -12.66 23.24
CA PRO A 112 -0.63 -14.08 23.46
C PRO A 112 -2.09 -14.42 23.13
N ASN A 113 -3.00 -13.45 23.26
CA ASN A 113 -4.42 -13.58 22.99
C ASN A 113 -4.88 -12.73 21.79
N TRP A 114 -4.03 -12.49 20.79
CA TRP A 114 -4.34 -11.58 19.67
C TRP A 114 -5.64 -11.91 18.92
N GLU A 115 -6.07 -13.18 18.93
CA GLU A 115 -7.32 -13.62 18.29
C GLU A 115 -8.59 -13.13 19.01
N SER A 116 -8.49 -12.84 20.31
CA SER A 116 -9.64 -12.47 21.15
C SER A 116 -9.52 -11.09 21.80
N TYR A 117 -8.36 -10.44 21.69
CA TYR A 117 -8.09 -9.12 22.25
C TYR A 117 -7.35 -8.26 21.22
N GLN A 118 -7.99 -7.15 20.85
CA GLN A 118 -7.35 -6.08 20.11
C GLN A 118 -6.62 -5.17 21.11
N ARG A 119 -5.38 -4.79 20.79
CA ARG A 119 -4.56 -3.87 21.60
C ARG A 119 -5.25 -2.51 21.80
#